data_AF-A0A7J8T9M3-F1
#
_entry.id   AF-A0A7J8T9M3-F1
#
_cell.length_a   1.000
_cell.length_b   1.000
_cell.length_c   1.000
_cell.angle_alpha   90.00
_cell.angle_beta   90.00
_cell.angle_gamma   90.00
#
_symmetry.space_group_name_H-M   'P 1'
#
loop_
_entity.id
_entity.type
_entity.pdbx_description
1 polymer ?
#
loop_
_entity_poly.entity_id
_entity_poly.type
_entity_poly.pdbx_seq_one_letter_code
_entity_poly.pdbx_strand_id
1 'polypeptide(L)'
;MARSFGLEFLPTGGPKWFTYAELQAAANNFSNPIRKGGFGDVYKGELGDHRVVAVKCLKNVTGGDAEFWAEVTIIARMHHLNLVRLWGFCAEKGQRILVYEHVPNGSLDKYLFPASQILSLDKQEVINPRSTDSLKPILDWNIRYRIALDVARVIVYLHEECLEWVLHCDIKPENILLGDDFCLKISDFG
;
A
#
# COMPACT_ATOMS: atom_id res chain seq x y z
N MET A 1 -27.93 -13.90 7.12
CA MET A 1 -27.97 -13.47 5.70
C MET A 1 -26.86 -12.45 5.51
N ALA A 2 -25.75 -12.85 4.88
CA ALA A 2 -24.63 -11.95 4.61
C ALA A 2 -25.08 -10.96 3.53
N ARG A 3 -25.09 -9.66 3.85
CA ARG A 3 -25.31 -8.62 2.85
C ARG A 3 -24.10 -8.60 1.92
N SER A 4 -24.32 -8.93 0.65
CA SER A 4 -23.35 -8.81 -0.45
C SER A 4 -23.11 -7.33 -0.76
N PHE A 5 -22.42 -6.61 0.12
CA PHE A 5 -21.99 -5.24 -0.21
C PHE A 5 -20.90 -5.32 -1.31
N GLY A 6 -21.24 -4.93 -2.54
CA GLY A 6 -20.28 -4.65 -3.62
C GLY A 6 -19.70 -5.86 -4.37
N LEU A 7 -19.90 -7.09 -3.88
CA LEU A 7 -19.28 -8.30 -4.43
C LEU A 7 -19.75 -8.68 -5.84
N GLU A 8 -20.96 -8.27 -6.23
CA GLU A 8 -21.52 -8.51 -7.56
C GLU A 8 -20.83 -7.68 -8.66
N PHE A 9 -20.00 -6.70 -8.28
CA PHE A 9 -19.30 -5.79 -9.19
C PHE A 9 -17.81 -6.08 -9.35
N LEU A 10 -17.28 -7.13 -8.72
CA LEU A 10 -15.88 -7.51 -8.92
C LEU A 10 -15.71 -8.14 -10.33
N PRO A 11 -14.76 -7.64 -11.14
CA PRO A 11 -14.56 -8.17 -12.49
C PRO A 11 -14.15 -9.65 -12.46
N THR A 12 -14.44 -10.38 -13.53
CA THR A 12 -13.98 -11.76 -13.72
C THR A 12 -12.44 -11.74 -13.78
N GLY A 13 -11.78 -12.25 -12.74
CA GLY A 13 -10.33 -12.07 -12.54
C GLY A 13 -9.93 -10.96 -11.55
N GLY A 14 -10.88 -10.45 -10.75
CA GLY A 14 -10.66 -9.50 -9.66
C GLY A 14 -9.76 -10.03 -8.53
N PRO A 15 -9.57 -9.24 -7.46
CA PRO A 15 -8.64 -9.57 -6.38
C PRO A 15 -8.94 -10.94 -5.76
N LYS A 16 -7.90 -11.71 -5.47
CA LYS A 16 -8.03 -13.04 -4.85
C LYS A 16 -8.55 -12.93 -3.42
N TRP A 17 -9.45 -13.84 -3.05
CA TRP A 17 -9.79 -14.08 -1.65
C TRP A 17 -8.73 -14.95 -1.00
N PHE A 18 -8.11 -14.44 0.06
CA PHE A 18 -7.18 -15.18 0.90
C PHE A 18 -7.84 -15.52 2.22
N THR A 19 -7.47 -16.67 2.76
CA THR A 19 -7.78 -17.02 4.14
C THR A 19 -6.84 -16.29 5.10
N TYR A 20 -7.27 -16.08 6.34
CA TYR A 20 -6.41 -15.49 7.37
C TYR A 20 -5.16 -16.35 7.60
N ALA A 21 -5.31 -17.68 7.58
CA ALA A 21 -4.21 -18.62 7.78
C ALA A 21 -3.14 -18.52 6.68
N GLU A 22 -3.55 -18.38 5.41
CA GLU A 22 -2.62 -18.15 4.29
C GLU A 22 -1.81 -16.87 4.50
N LEU A 23 -2.46 -15.75 4.85
CA LEU A 23 -1.77 -14.47 5.04
C LEU A 23 -0.91 -14.46 6.30
N GLN A 24 -1.34 -15.14 7.36
CA GLN A 24 -0.56 -15.30 8.58
C GLN A 24 0.74 -16.06 8.30
N ALA A 25 0.67 -17.15 7.53
CA ALA A 25 1.85 -17.89 7.10
C ALA A 25 2.76 -17.04 6.19
N ALA A 26 2.17 -16.37 5.19
CA ALA A 26 2.91 -15.53 4.24
C ALA A 26 3.63 -14.34 4.91
N ALA A 27 3.04 -13.76 5.96
CA ALA A 27 3.56 -12.59 6.66
C ALA A 27 4.31 -12.94 7.97
N ASN A 28 4.79 -14.17 8.12
CA ASN A 28 5.54 -14.64 9.29
C ASN A 28 4.85 -14.28 10.62
N ASN A 29 3.57 -14.65 10.75
CA ASN A 29 2.71 -14.37 11.89
C ASN A 29 2.51 -12.88 12.21
N PHE A 30 2.66 -11.99 11.23
CA PHE A 30 2.54 -10.53 11.42
C PHE A 30 3.48 -10.01 12.51
N SER A 31 4.70 -10.56 12.59
CA SER A 31 5.65 -10.25 13.66
C SER A 31 6.40 -8.94 13.46
N ASN A 32 6.82 -8.65 12.22
CA ASN A 32 7.71 -7.53 11.90
C ASN A 32 7.07 -6.59 10.86
N PRO A 33 6.32 -5.56 11.30
CA PRO A 33 5.71 -4.61 10.38
C PRO A 33 6.75 -3.71 9.73
N ILE A 34 6.63 -3.50 8.41
CA ILE A 34 7.44 -2.53 7.64
C ILE A 34 6.91 -1.09 7.79
N ARG A 35 5.65 -0.93 8.19
CA ARG A 35 5.03 0.35 8.50
C ARG A 35 3.98 0.16 9.58
N LYS A 36 3.93 1.07 10.55
CA LYS A 36 2.84 1.21 11.51
C LYS A 36 2.16 2.55 11.27
N GLY A 37 0.83 2.56 11.19
CA GLY A 37 0.06 3.77 10.88
C GLY A 37 -1.29 3.82 11.60
N GLY A 38 -2.00 4.94 11.46
CA GLY A 38 -3.36 5.10 12.00
C GLY A 38 -4.35 4.12 11.36
N PHE A 39 -4.21 3.90 10.05
CA PHE A 39 -5.10 3.05 9.24
C PHE A 39 -4.81 1.55 9.35
N GLY A 40 -3.64 1.17 9.87
CA GLY A 40 -3.23 -0.23 9.91
C GLY A 40 -1.73 -0.41 10.00
N ASP A 41 -1.34 -1.66 10.18
CA ASP A 41 0.06 -2.08 10.13
C ASP A 41 0.29 -2.84 8.82
N VAL A 42 1.43 -2.57 8.17
CA VAL A 42 1.80 -3.20 6.90
C VAL A 42 2.97 -4.13 7.14
N TYR A 43 2.87 -5.35 6.63
CA TYR A 43 3.89 -6.40 6.74
C TYR A 43 4.40 -6.76 5.36
N LYS A 44 5.69 -7.11 5.26
CA LYS A 44 6.21 -7.78 4.07
C LYS A 44 5.89 -9.28 4.18
N GLY A 45 5.41 -9.87 3.10
CA GLY A 45 5.15 -11.31 3.04
C GLY A 45 5.56 -11.92 1.70
N GLU A 46 5.54 -13.24 1.64
CA GLU A 46 5.73 -14.02 0.41
C GLU A 46 4.57 -15.02 0.30
N LEU A 47 3.82 -14.93 -0.81
CA LEU A 47 2.71 -15.86 -1.08
C LEU A 47 3.24 -17.24 -1.48
N GLY A 48 2.37 -18.26 -1.48
CA GLY A 48 2.75 -19.63 -1.87
C GLY A 48 3.23 -19.80 -3.33
N ASP A 49 3.05 -18.78 -4.17
CA ASP A 49 3.57 -18.70 -5.54
C ASP A 49 4.85 -17.85 -5.64
N HIS A 50 5.52 -17.59 -4.52
CA HIS A 50 6.75 -16.80 -4.38
C HIS A 50 6.61 -15.30 -4.70
N ARG A 51 5.39 -14.79 -4.88
CA ARG A 51 5.21 -13.34 -5.02
C ARG A 51 5.41 -12.64 -3.69
N VAL A 52 6.32 -11.68 -3.68
CA VAL A 52 6.54 -10.77 -2.54
C VAL A 52 5.43 -9.73 -2.51
N VAL A 53 4.79 -9.58 -1.34
CA VAL A 53 3.61 -8.75 -1.14
C VAL A 53 3.74 -7.82 0.06
N ALA A 54 2.94 -6.75 0.04
CA ALA A 54 2.66 -5.92 1.20
C ALA A 54 1.28 -6.28 1.77
N VAL A 55 1.25 -6.77 3.00
CA VAL A 55 0.03 -7.21 3.69
C VAL A 55 -0.37 -6.12 4.68
N LYS A 56 -1.39 -5.31 4.32
CA LYS A 56 -1.92 -4.21 5.13
C LYS A 56 -3.06 -4.75 6.00
N CYS A 57 -2.80 -4.88 7.30
CA CYS A 57 -3.80 -5.27 8.30
C CYS A 57 -4.45 -4.00 8.86
N LEU A 58 -5.72 -3.79 8.54
CA LEU A 58 -6.46 -2.62 9.04
C LEU A 58 -6.79 -2.80 10.52
N LYS A 59 -6.75 -1.70 11.26
CA LYS A 59 -7.14 -1.71 12.67
C LYS A 59 -8.65 -1.82 12.78
N ASN A 60 -9.14 -2.59 13.75
CA ASN A 60 -10.57 -2.68 14.08
C ASN A 60 -11.03 -1.41 14.80
N VAL A 61 -11.14 -0.32 14.06
CA VAL A 61 -11.75 0.93 14.49
C VAL A 61 -13.17 0.99 13.94
N THR A 62 -14.11 1.60 14.66
CA THR A 62 -15.45 1.91 14.15
C THR A 62 -15.34 2.71 12.86
N GLY A 63 -15.65 2.08 11.71
CA GLY A 63 -15.48 2.67 10.38
C GLY A 63 -14.59 1.87 9.42
N GLY A 64 -13.69 1.03 9.94
CA GLY A 64 -12.70 0.31 9.13
C GLY A 64 -13.30 -0.68 8.12
N ASP A 65 -14.52 -1.17 8.35
CA ASP A 65 -15.24 -2.00 7.37
C ASP A 65 -15.65 -1.21 6.12
N ALA A 66 -16.05 0.07 6.29
CA ALA A 66 -16.44 0.91 5.17
C ALA A 66 -15.22 1.30 4.32
N GLU A 67 -14.14 1.73 4.98
CA GLU A 67 -12.84 2.03 4.33
C GLU A 67 -12.31 0.81 3.59
N PHE A 68 -12.34 -0.37 4.22
CA PHE A 68 -11.93 -1.63 3.59
C PHE A 68 -12.71 -1.92 2.31
N TRP A 69 -14.04 -1.87 2.36
CA TRP A 69 -14.87 -2.19 1.19
C TRP A 69 -14.80 -1.11 0.12
N ALA A 70 -14.64 0.16 0.50
CA ALA A 70 -14.38 1.25 -0.44
C ALA A 70 -13.07 1.00 -1.18
N GLU A 71 -11.98 0.73 -0.43
CA GLU A 71 -10.66 0.47 -1.00
C GLU A 71 -10.71 -0.73 -1.96
N VAL A 72 -11.26 -1.87 -1.52
CA VAL A 72 -11.43 -3.08 -2.35
C VAL A 72 -12.22 -2.78 -3.62
N THR A 73 -13.35 -2.08 -3.53
CA THR A 73 -14.24 -1.86 -4.67
C THR A 73 -13.64 -0.90 -5.69
N ILE A 74 -12.96 0.15 -5.22
CA ILE A 74 -12.33 1.18 -6.06
C ILE A 74 -11.10 0.59 -6.75
N ILE A 75 -10.13 0.07 -5.97
CA ILE A 75 -8.84 -0.37 -6.52
C ILE A 75 -8.94 -1.66 -7.35
N ALA A 76 -9.93 -2.52 -7.09
CA ALA A 76 -10.15 -3.74 -7.87
C ALA A 76 -10.48 -3.47 -9.34
N ARG A 77 -10.98 -2.28 -9.66
CA ARG A 77 -11.41 -1.88 -11.00
C ARG A 77 -10.37 -1.04 -11.74
N MET A 78 -9.24 -0.72 -11.09
CA MET A 78 -8.23 0.18 -11.63
C MET A 78 -6.97 -0.57 -12.06
N HIS A 79 -6.46 -0.18 -13.23
CA HIS A 79 -5.28 -0.77 -13.83
C HIS A 79 -4.44 0.33 -14.49
N HIS A 80 -3.46 0.84 -13.74
CA HIS A 80 -2.54 1.86 -14.22
C HIS A 80 -1.12 1.57 -13.71
N LEU A 81 -0.10 1.82 -14.55
CA LEU A 81 1.29 1.48 -14.24
C LEU A 81 1.76 2.10 -12.92
N ASN A 82 1.31 3.34 -12.65
CA ASN A 82 1.68 4.11 -11.47
C ASN A 82 0.71 3.97 -10.28
N LEU A 83 -0.15 2.96 -10.26
CA LEU A 83 -0.94 2.60 -9.09
C LEU A 83 -0.41 1.31 -8.46
N VAL A 84 -0.45 1.23 -7.13
CA VAL A 84 -0.16 -0.02 -6.41
C VAL A 84 -1.28 -1.01 -6.69
N ARG A 85 -0.91 -2.16 -7.26
CA ARG A 85 -1.85 -3.23 -7.57
C ARG A 85 -2.33 -3.95 -6.30
N LEU A 86 -3.65 -4.06 -6.14
CA LEU A 86 -4.27 -4.98 -5.19
C LEU A 86 -4.29 -6.40 -5.78
N TRP A 87 -3.62 -7.34 -5.12
CA TRP A 87 -3.65 -8.75 -5.47
C TRP A 87 -4.83 -9.49 -4.88
N GLY A 88 -5.31 -9.05 -3.71
CA GLY A 88 -6.37 -9.73 -3.00
C GLY A 88 -6.63 -9.18 -1.62
N PHE A 89 -7.53 -9.82 -0.89
CA PHE A 89 -7.93 -9.41 0.44
C PHE A 89 -8.39 -10.60 1.29
N CYS A 90 -8.49 -10.38 2.60
CA CYS A 90 -9.06 -11.30 3.58
C CYS A 90 -10.04 -10.55 4.47
N ALA A 91 -11.24 -11.13 4.64
CA ALA A 91 -12.33 -10.59 5.46
C ALA A 91 -12.87 -11.66 6.44
N GLU A 92 -11.99 -12.33 7.18
CA GLU A 92 -12.35 -13.43 8.09
C GLU A 92 -12.31 -13.03 9.56
N LYS A 93 -13.26 -13.53 10.38
CA LYS A 93 -13.24 -13.41 11.86
C LYS A 93 -13.00 -11.98 12.38
N GLY A 94 -13.57 -10.99 11.68
CA GLY A 94 -13.39 -9.57 12.02
C GLY A 94 -12.01 -9.01 11.68
N GLN A 95 -11.19 -9.72 10.91
CA GLN A 95 -9.95 -9.21 10.33
C GLN A 95 -10.25 -8.61 8.96
N ARG A 96 -9.59 -7.49 8.66
CA ARG A 96 -9.64 -6.81 7.37
C ARG A 96 -8.22 -6.62 6.89
N ILE A 97 -7.85 -7.38 5.86
CA ILE A 97 -6.47 -7.44 5.39
C ILE A 97 -6.46 -7.25 3.88
N LEU A 98 -5.62 -6.35 3.40
CA LEU A 98 -5.41 -6.08 1.98
C LEU A 98 -4.02 -6.56 1.57
N VAL A 99 -3.93 -7.16 0.39
CA VAL A 99 -2.70 -7.73 -0.15
C VAL A 99 -2.31 -6.97 -1.40
N TYR A 100 -1.27 -6.17 -1.29
CA TYR A 100 -0.76 -5.31 -2.35
C TYR A 100 0.54 -5.86 -2.95
N GLU A 101 0.90 -5.40 -4.15
CA GLU A 101 2.27 -5.55 -4.64
C GLU A 101 3.27 -4.91 -3.67
N HIS A 102 4.41 -5.55 -3.46
CA HIS A 102 5.48 -4.97 -2.64
C HIS A 102 6.28 -3.97 -3.47
N VAL A 103 6.43 -2.75 -2.95
CA VAL A 103 7.19 -1.68 -3.59
C VAL A 103 8.50 -1.44 -2.81
N PRO A 104 9.68 -1.72 -3.40
CA PRO A 104 10.92 -1.93 -2.65
C PRO A 104 11.54 -0.66 -2.03
N ASN A 105 11.41 0.52 -2.65
CA ASN A 105 12.15 1.71 -2.21
C ASN A 105 11.41 2.55 -1.17
N GLY A 106 10.25 2.11 -0.71
CA GLY A 106 9.44 2.80 0.30
C GLY A 106 8.78 4.07 -0.24
N SER A 107 8.31 4.92 0.67
CA SER A 107 7.58 6.15 0.33
C SER A 107 8.48 7.36 0.09
N LEU A 108 7.98 8.30 -0.69
CA LEU A 108 8.68 9.51 -1.15
C LEU A 108 8.99 10.49 -0.01
N ASP A 109 8.18 10.54 1.05
CA ASP A 109 8.46 11.35 2.25
C ASP A 109 9.87 11.09 2.81
N LYS A 110 10.34 9.83 2.76
CA LYS A 110 11.67 9.43 3.21
C LYS A 110 12.80 10.03 2.38
N TYR A 111 12.54 10.44 1.14
CA TYR A 111 13.52 11.08 0.27
C TYR A 111 13.43 12.60 0.32
N LEU A 112 12.23 13.15 0.58
CA LEU A 112 11.99 14.59 0.64
C LEU A 112 12.32 15.18 2.01
N PHE A 113 12.11 14.42 3.08
CA PHE A 113 12.24 14.91 4.46
C PHE A 113 13.23 14.06 5.27
N PRO A 114 14.55 14.09 4.98
CA PRO A 114 15.53 13.30 5.74
C PRO A 114 15.56 13.65 7.25
N ALA A 115 15.21 14.88 7.62
CA ALA A 115 15.21 15.34 9.01
C ALA A 115 14.19 14.61 9.91
N SER A 116 13.08 14.11 9.35
CA SER A 116 12.12 13.31 10.13
C SER A 116 12.68 11.94 10.50
N GLN A 117 13.69 11.43 9.77
CA GLN A 117 14.42 10.21 10.13
C GLN A 117 15.41 10.46 11.29
N ILE A 118 16.04 11.64 11.31
CA ILE A 118 17.02 12.00 12.34
C ILE A 118 16.35 12.15 13.71
N LEU A 119 15.18 12.80 13.78
CA LEU A 119 14.44 12.99 15.03
C LEU A 119 13.86 11.69 15.62
N SER A 120 13.78 10.60 14.83
CA SER A 120 13.40 9.27 15.32
C SER A 120 14.56 8.45 15.91
N LEU A 121 15.81 8.85 15.65
CA LEU A 121 17.01 8.14 16.15
C LEU A 121 17.32 8.41 17.64
N ASP A 122 16.70 9.42 18.24
CA ASP A 122 16.86 9.72 19.68
C ASP A 122 16.15 8.70 20.58
N LYS A 123 15.38 7.77 20.01
CA LYS A 123 14.92 6.56 20.71
C LYS A 123 15.96 5.47 20.53
N GLN A 124 16.72 5.27 21.59
CA GLN A 124 17.76 4.26 21.78
C GLN A 124 17.21 2.83 21.59
N GLU A 125 16.97 2.41 20.35
CA GLU A 125 16.84 1.00 20.00
C GLU A 125 18.23 0.44 19.69
N VAL A 126 18.57 -0.64 20.39
CA VAL A 126 19.82 -1.38 20.26
C VAL A 126 20.02 -1.78 18.80
N ILE A 127 21.03 -1.17 18.18
CA ILE A 127 21.37 -1.34 16.77
C ILE A 127 21.73 -2.80 16.51
N ASN A 128 20.81 -3.55 15.90
CA ASN A 128 21.16 -4.74 15.15
C ASN A 128 21.81 -4.29 13.84
N PRO A 129 23.01 -4.76 13.48
CA PRO A 129 23.75 -4.30 12.28
C PRO A 129 23.18 -4.86 10.96
N ARG A 130 21.86 -5.09 10.89
CA ARG A 130 21.13 -5.56 9.71
C ARG A 130 19.92 -4.69 9.35
N SER A 131 19.64 -3.60 10.08
CA SER A 131 18.64 -2.61 9.65
C SER A 131 19.26 -1.67 8.62
N THR A 132 18.69 -1.69 7.42
CA THR A 132 19.04 -0.85 6.27
C THR A 132 18.59 0.61 6.45
N ASP A 133 18.82 1.21 7.63
CA ASP A 133 18.57 2.65 7.88
C ASP A 133 19.78 3.49 7.44
N SER A 134 20.32 3.17 6.26
CA SER A 134 21.19 4.09 5.54
C SER A 134 20.35 5.27 5.05
N LEU A 135 20.81 6.50 5.33
CA LEU A 135 20.19 7.73 4.82
C LEU A 135 19.82 7.57 3.33
N LYS A 136 18.56 7.85 3.00
CA LYS A 136 18.09 7.78 1.61
C LYS A 136 18.84 8.81 0.76
N PRO A 137 19.23 8.45 -0.48
CA PRO A 137 19.94 9.38 -1.36
C PRO A 137 19.03 10.55 -1.76
N ILE A 138 19.66 11.69 -2.05
CA ILE A 138 18.96 12.83 -2.65
C ILE A 138 18.56 12.45 -4.07
N LEU A 139 17.26 12.53 -4.37
CA LEU A 139 16.76 12.28 -5.73
C LEU A 139 17.27 13.37 -6.69
N ASP A 140 17.78 12.98 -7.86
CA ASP A 140 18.16 13.93 -8.89
C ASP A 140 16.93 14.64 -9.49
N TRP A 141 17.18 15.75 -10.19
CA TRP A 141 16.11 16.57 -10.76
C TRP A 141 15.24 15.81 -11.76
N ASN A 142 15.83 14.95 -12.58
CA ASN A 142 15.10 14.20 -13.60
C ASN A 142 14.15 13.19 -12.96
N ILE A 143 14.57 12.52 -11.87
CA ILE A 143 13.71 11.64 -11.08
C ILE A 143 12.56 12.43 -10.46
N ARG A 144 12.83 13.58 -9.83
CA ARG A 144 11.77 14.42 -9.22
C ARG A 144 10.75 14.89 -10.26
N TYR A 145 11.23 15.35 -11.41
CA TYR A 145 10.37 15.76 -12.52
C TYR A 145 9.50 14.60 -13.02
N ARG A 146 10.09 13.41 -13.21
CA ARG A 146 9.34 12.20 -13.60
C ARG A 146 8.28 11.83 -12.58
N ILE A 147 8.59 11.87 -11.28
CA ILE A 147 7.63 11.60 -10.21
C ILE A 147 6.46 12.59 -10.29
N ALA A 148 6.73 13.89 -10.41
CA ALA A 148 5.68 14.91 -10.51
C ALA A 148 4.80 14.72 -11.75
N LEU A 149 5.41 14.40 -12.90
CA LEU A 149 4.69 14.11 -14.14
C LEU A 149 3.81 12.87 -14.02
N ASP A 150 4.33 11.79 -13.44
CA ASP A 150 3.56 10.55 -13.29
C ASP A 150 2.44 10.70 -12.24
N VAL A 151 2.61 11.55 -11.21
CA VAL A 151 1.51 11.91 -10.30
C VAL A 151 0.40 12.62 -11.07
N ALA A 152 0.75 13.59 -11.93
CA ALA A 152 -0.24 14.27 -12.76
C ALA A 152 -0.96 13.29 -13.71
N ARG A 153 -0.24 12.32 -14.29
CA ARG A 153 -0.84 11.26 -15.12
C ARG A 153 -1.83 10.40 -14.34
N VAL A 154 -1.49 9.99 -13.12
CA VAL A 154 -2.42 9.25 -12.27
C VAL A 154 -3.67 10.08 -11.97
N ILE A 155 -3.52 11.37 -11.65
CA ILE A 155 -4.67 12.23 -11.38
C ILE A 155 -5.58 12.33 -12.61
N VAL A 156 -5.01 12.51 -13.81
CA VAL A 156 -5.78 12.50 -15.07
C VAL A 156 -6.49 11.16 -15.26
N TYR A 157 -5.79 10.04 -15.06
CA TYR A 157 -6.37 8.71 -15.16
C TYR A 157 -7.59 8.54 -14.22
N LEU A 158 -7.43 8.88 -12.94
CA LEU A 158 -8.49 8.77 -11.94
C LEU A 158 -9.69 9.66 -12.24
N HIS A 159 -9.46 10.85 -12.81
CA HIS A 159 -10.48 11.86 -13.01
C HIS A 159 -11.21 11.74 -14.35
N GLU A 160 -10.51 11.34 -15.41
CA GLU A 160 -11.00 11.45 -16.78
C GLU A 160 -11.06 10.11 -17.53
N GLU A 161 -10.24 9.11 -17.13
CA GLU A 161 -10.11 7.85 -17.87
C GLU A 161 -10.79 6.66 -17.18
N CYS A 162 -11.02 6.74 -15.87
CA CYS A 162 -11.83 5.77 -15.14
C CYS A 162 -13.30 5.81 -15.58
N LEU A 163 -13.96 4.65 -15.58
CA LEU A 163 -15.39 4.53 -15.94
C LEU A 163 -16.31 5.41 -15.07
N GLU A 164 -15.92 5.60 -13.82
CA GLU A 164 -16.54 6.49 -12.86
C GLU A 164 -15.43 7.38 -12.27
N TRP A 165 -15.73 8.65 -12.03
CA TRP A 165 -14.75 9.56 -11.44
C TRP A 165 -14.30 9.06 -10.07
N VAL A 166 -13.00 8.81 -9.91
CA VAL A 166 -12.40 8.41 -8.65
C VAL A 166 -11.69 9.60 -8.01
N LEU A 167 -12.08 9.92 -6.77
CA LEU A 167 -11.37 10.87 -5.92
C LEU A 167 -10.48 10.10 -4.94
N HIS A 168 -9.16 10.28 -5.03
CA HIS A 168 -8.23 9.62 -4.10
C HIS A 168 -8.25 10.26 -2.69
N CYS A 169 -8.41 11.59 -2.60
CA CYS A 169 -8.48 12.36 -1.34
C CYS A 169 -7.25 12.34 -0.40
N ASP A 170 -6.24 11.51 -0.64
CA ASP A 170 -5.06 11.36 0.24
C ASP A 170 -3.73 11.26 -0.55
N ILE A 171 -3.60 12.04 -1.63
CA ILE A 171 -2.34 12.12 -2.38
C ILE A 171 -1.34 12.97 -1.58
N LYS A 172 -0.34 12.30 -1.01
CA LYS A 172 0.74 12.88 -0.22
C LYS A 172 2.03 12.05 -0.33
N PRO A 173 3.22 12.60 0.01
CA PRO A 173 4.50 11.89 -0.12
C PRO A 173 4.55 10.52 0.57
N GLU A 174 3.81 10.32 1.66
CA GLU A 174 3.75 9.06 2.41
C GLU A 174 3.05 7.92 1.65
N ASN A 175 2.15 8.29 0.72
CA ASN A 175 1.32 7.40 -0.11
C ASN A 175 1.85 7.29 -1.55
N ILE A 176 2.95 7.98 -1.84
CA ILE A 176 3.70 7.85 -3.09
C ILE A 176 4.86 6.88 -2.83
N LEU A 177 4.71 5.63 -3.26
CA LEU A 177 5.74 4.60 -3.14
C LEU A 177 6.66 4.60 -4.37
N LEU A 178 7.92 4.23 -4.17
CA LEU A 178 8.93 4.18 -5.23
C LEU A 178 9.35 2.73 -5.48
N GLY A 179 9.13 2.27 -6.72
CA GLY A 179 9.59 0.98 -7.21
C GLY A 179 11.04 1.03 -7.69
N ASP A 180 11.42 0.00 -8.44
CA ASP A 180 12.71 -0.04 -9.14
C ASP A 180 12.85 1.16 -10.08
N ASP A 181 14.09 1.64 -10.24
CA ASP A 181 14.41 2.88 -10.97
C ASP A 181 13.60 4.11 -10.53
N PHE A 182 13.11 4.12 -9.28
CA PHE A 182 12.25 5.15 -8.73
C PHE A 182 10.96 5.36 -9.54
N CYS A 183 10.42 4.29 -10.12
CA CYS A 183 9.09 4.32 -10.72
C CYS A 183 8.02 4.59 -9.64
N LEU A 184 7.20 5.63 -9.83
CA LEU A 184 6.10 5.98 -8.94
C LEU A 184 5.03 4.89 -8.87
N LYS A 185 4.51 4.64 -7.67
CA LYS A 185 3.30 3.87 -7.39
C LYS A 185 2.47 4.56 -6.31
N ILE A 186 1.29 5.07 -6.65
CA ILE A 186 0.35 5.66 -5.68
C ILE A 186 -0.43 4.55 -4.96
N SER A 187 -0.52 4.66 -3.64
CA SER A 187 -1.20 3.73 -2.73
C SER A 187 -2.27 4.43 -1.89
N ASP A 188 -3.03 3.66 -1.12
CA ASP A 188 -3.93 4.12 -0.05
C ASP A 188 -5.20 4.83 -0.57
N PHE A 189 -6.13 4.04 -1.10
CA PHE A 189 -7.40 4.50 -1.70
C PHE A 189 -8.61 4.42 -0.76
N GLY A 190 -8.37 4.14 0.53
CA GLY A 190 -9.40 3.85 1.54
C GLY A 190 -9.43 4.85 2.67
#